data_AF-A0AAD6D0M4-F1
#
_entry.id   AF-A0AAD6D0M4-F1
#
_cell.length_a   1.000
_cell.length_b   1.000
_cell.length_c   1.000
_cell.angle_alpha   90.00
_cell.angle_beta   90.00
_cell.angle_gamma   90.00
#
_symmetry.space_group_name_H-M   'P 1'
#
loop_
_entity.id
_entity.type
_entity.pdbx_description
1 polymer ?
#
loop_
_entity_poly.entity_id
_entity_poly.type
_entity_poly.pdbx_seq_one_letter_code
_entity_poly.pdbx_strand_id
1 'polypeptide(L)'
;MTVENYNATIDPYRATTLQPAWPHPLKLQFDPNLVRDIEPMESDIAKQLWIGGLHNQGLVTVAFVSAERYPNQPPQKLLTIRFLGQIVRPDALNPVMLKIQKTLDNIGCEDVRVDIYNPRLRWNPLFFDVPSSHPAHKAFNERKEWIRGVVQPRLGSAPVKFADVGWHQKACTPCVVILVRRLTELRWADLRKEILAGFSKDLEIEVEFIPRWDA
;
A
#
# COMPACT_ATOMS: atom_id res chain seq x y z
N MET A 1 -4.14 15.05 -1.58
CA MET A 1 -3.40 13.90 -2.17
C MET A 1 -4.42 12.94 -2.76
N THR A 2 -4.12 12.24 -3.85
CA THR A 2 -5.05 11.24 -4.41
C THR A 2 -5.25 10.06 -3.45
N VAL A 3 -6.40 9.38 -3.54
CA VAL A 3 -6.67 8.18 -2.72
C VAL A 3 -5.61 7.10 -2.94
N GLU A 4 -5.12 6.94 -4.16
CA GLU A 4 -4.08 5.96 -4.46
C GLU A 4 -2.72 6.35 -3.84
N ASN A 5 -2.35 7.63 -3.86
CA ASN A 5 -1.15 8.10 -3.17
C ASN A 5 -1.26 7.88 -1.65
N TYR A 6 -2.41 8.17 -1.06
CA TYR A 6 -2.64 7.92 0.37
C TYR A 6 -2.45 6.44 0.71
N ASN A 7 -3.07 5.55 -0.06
CA ASN A 7 -2.95 4.12 0.15
C ASN A 7 -1.51 3.64 -0.05
N ALA A 8 -0.80 4.17 -1.04
CA ALA A 8 0.62 3.85 -1.26
C ALA A 8 1.51 4.22 -0.07
N THR A 9 1.14 5.21 0.73
CA THR A 9 1.89 5.64 1.93
C THR A 9 1.60 4.81 3.18
N ILE A 10 0.45 4.14 3.24
CA ILE A 10 0.02 3.37 4.42
C ILE A 10 0.02 1.86 4.19
N ASP A 11 0.38 1.39 2.99
CA ASP A 11 0.39 -0.03 2.63
C ASP A 11 1.50 -0.77 3.40
N PRO A 12 1.15 -1.65 4.35
CA PRO A 12 2.14 -2.35 5.16
C PRO A 12 2.94 -3.37 4.33
N TYR A 13 2.44 -3.82 3.18
CA TYR A 13 3.09 -4.81 2.33
C TYR A 13 3.98 -4.19 1.25
N ARG A 14 4.33 -2.92 1.44
CA ARG A 14 5.19 -2.16 0.55
C ARG A 14 6.13 -1.25 1.34
N ALA A 15 7.36 -1.14 0.86
CA ALA A 15 8.27 -0.07 1.23
C ALA A 15 8.88 0.51 -0.05
N THR A 16 8.88 1.84 -0.19
CA THR A 16 9.45 2.51 -1.37
C THR A 16 10.23 3.78 -1.04
N THR A 17 11.32 4.02 -1.77
CA THR A 17 12.05 5.30 -1.75
C THR A 17 11.55 6.28 -2.80
N LEU A 18 10.53 5.92 -3.61
CA LEU A 18 9.83 6.87 -4.48
C LEU A 18 9.16 7.96 -3.63
N GLN A 19 9.43 9.23 -3.95
CA GLN A 19 8.85 10.39 -3.25
C GLN A 19 8.13 11.31 -4.26
N PRO A 20 6.82 11.53 -4.12
CA PRO A 20 5.90 10.79 -3.22
C PRO A 20 5.83 9.31 -3.59
N ALA A 21 5.33 8.45 -2.69
CA ALA A 21 5.15 7.03 -2.98
C ALA A 21 4.16 6.85 -4.15
N TRP A 22 4.64 6.35 -5.29
CA TRP A 22 3.79 6.23 -6.48
C TRP A 22 2.86 5.02 -6.37
N PRO A 23 1.56 5.16 -6.59
CA PRO A 23 0.63 4.05 -6.61
C PRO A 23 0.83 3.11 -7.81
N HIS A 24 0.50 1.84 -7.61
CA HIS A 24 0.57 0.80 -8.63
C HIS A 24 -0.73 0.70 -9.46
N PRO A 25 -0.72 0.07 -10.66
CA PRO A 25 0.45 -0.53 -11.32
C PRO A 25 1.36 0.51 -11.97
N LEU A 26 2.68 0.31 -11.85
CA LEU A 26 3.70 1.05 -12.59
C LEU A 26 3.94 0.41 -13.96
N LYS A 27 4.24 1.24 -14.97
CA LYS A 27 4.74 0.76 -16.25
C LYS A 27 6.25 0.62 -16.17
N LEU A 28 6.74 -0.60 -16.40
CA LEU A 28 8.16 -0.91 -16.41
C LEU A 28 8.67 -0.87 -17.85
N GLN A 29 9.79 -0.21 -18.08
CA GLN A 29 10.53 -0.20 -19.33
C GLN A 29 11.94 -0.73 -19.06
N PHE A 30 12.30 -1.82 -19.74
CA PHE A 30 13.60 -2.45 -19.60
C PHE A 30 14.74 -1.49 -19.99
N ASP A 31 15.79 -1.46 -19.17
CA ASP A 31 17.03 -0.74 -19.44
C ASP A 31 18.23 -1.67 -19.23
N PRO A 32 18.91 -2.10 -20.31
CA PRO A 32 20.05 -3.01 -20.20
C PRO A 32 21.26 -2.39 -19.50
N ASN A 33 21.46 -1.07 -19.59
CA ASN A 33 22.60 -0.43 -18.92
C ASN A 33 22.40 -0.45 -17.41
N LEU A 34 21.20 -0.10 -16.97
CA LEU A 34 20.83 -0.13 -15.57
C LEU A 34 20.90 -1.55 -14.97
N VAL A 35 20.53 -2.58 -15.75
CA VAL A 35 20.72 -3.98 -15.32
C VAL A 35 22.20 -4.29 -15.12
N ARG A 36 23.07 -3.93 -16.08
CA ARG A 36 24.51 -4.16 -15.97
C ARG A 36 25.14 -3.42 -14.77
N ASP A 37 24.64 -2.24 -14.43
CA ASP A 37 25.14 -1.45 -13.32
C ASP A 37 24.76 -2.08 -11.95
N ILE A 38 23.60 -2.76 -11.87
CA ILE A 38 23.09 -3.35 -10.63
C ILE A 38 23.43 -4.84 -10.47
N GLU A 39 23.56 -5.59 -11.55
CA GLU A 39 23.86 -7.03 -11.53
C GLU A 39 25.02 -7.40 -10.57
N PRO A 40 26.14 -6.65 -10.49
CA PRO A 40 27.20 -6.92 -9.52
C PRO A 40 26.76 -6.89 -8.05
N MET A 41 25.65 -6.21 -7.73
CA MET A 41 25.10 -6.05 -6.39
C MET A 41 24.07 -7.10 -5.99
N GLU A 42 23.73 -8.05 -6.86
CA GLU A 42 22.70 -9.04 -6.59
C GLU A 42 22.96 -9.81 -5.28
N SER A 43 24.22 -10.17 -5.02
CA SER A 43 24.63 -10.87 -3.78
C SER A 43 24.43 -9.99 -2.53
N ASP A 44 24.78 -8.72 -2.60
CA ASP A 44 24.61 -7.79 -1.47
C ASP A 44 23.14 -7.50 -1.21
N ILE A 45 22.33 -7.34 -2.25
CA ILE A 45 20.87 -7.19 -2.16
C ILE A 45 20.27 -8.44 -1.51
N ALA A 46 20.61 -9.63 -2.00
CA ALA A 46 20.16 -10.90 -1.44
C ALA A 46 20.55 -11.04 0.04
N LYS A 47 21.77 -10.63 0.41
CA LYS A 47 22.23 -10.60 1.80
C LYS A 47 21.40 -9.65 2.67
N GLN A 48 21.05 -8.46 2.19
CA GLN A 48 20.18 -7.55 2.95
C GLN A 48 18.78 -8.13 3.16
N LEU A 49 18.21 -8.76 2.12
CA LEU A 49 16.91 -9.44 2.22
C LEU A 49 16.98 -10.58 3.24
N TRP A 50 18.05 -11.38 3.22
CA TRP A 50 18.27 -12.47 4.16
C TRP A 50 18.35 -11.99 5.61
N ILE A 51 19.19 -10.99 5.89
CA ILE A 51 19.35 -10.39 7.23
C ILE A 51 18.01 -9.83 7.74
N GLY A 52 17.19 -9.29 6.83
CA GLY A 52 15.84 -8.80 7.13
C GLY A 52 14.79 -9.88 7.37
N GLY A 53 15.14 -11.16 7.24
CA GLY A 53 14.19 -12.27 7.33
C GLY A 53 13.31 -12.44 6.09
N LEU A 54 13.64 -11.78 4.98
CA LEU A 54 12.92 -11.84 3.70
C LEU A 54 13.59 -12.86 2.75
N HIS A 55 13.78 -14.07 3.24
CA HIS A 55 14.58 -15.14 2.62
C HIS A 55 13.93 -15.83 1.41
N ASN A 56 12.63 -15.64 1.20
CA ASN A 56 11.92 -16.15 0.02
C ASN A 56 12.19 -15.24 -1.17
N GLN A 57 13.14 -15.65 -2.01
CA GLN A 57 13.63 -14.99 -3.23
C GLN A 57 12.57 -14.10 -3.90
N GLY A 58 12.55 -12.83 -3.50
CA GLY A 58 11.77 -11.83 -4.21
C GLY A 58 12.32 -11.74 -5.62
N LEU A 59 11.43 -11.67 -6.62
CA LEU A 59 11.88 -11.43 -7.98
C LEU A 59 12.44 -10.02 -8.06
N VAL A 60 13.76 -9.91 -8.26
CA VAL A 60 14.45 -8.65 -8.45
C VAL A 60 14.30 -8.25 -9.92
N THR A 61 13.92 -7.00 -10.17
CA THR A 61 13.81 -6.46 -11.52
C THR A 61 14.20 -5.00 -11.48
N VAL A 62 15.05 -4.58 -12.42
CA VAL A 62 15.47 -3.19 -12.57
C VAL A 62 14.94 -2.64 -13.89
N ALA A 63 14.36 -1.45 -13.85
CA ALA A 63 13.73 -0.82 -15.00
C ALA A 63 13.64 0.70 -14.84
N PHE A 64 13.43 1.40 -15.95
CA PHE A 64 12.76 2.69 -15.88
C PHE A 64 11.29 2.48 -15.57
N VAL A 65 10.74 3.33 -14.71
CA VAL A 65 9.34 3.28 -14.34
C VAL A 65 8.66 4.59 -14.65
N SER A 66 7.43 4.48 -15.16
CA SER A 66 6.52 5.61 -15.27
C SER A 66 5.18 5.25 -14.64
N ALA A 67 4.53 6.26 -14.11
CA ALA A 67 3.19 6.17 -13.56
C ALA A 67 2.22 6.88 -14.51
N GLU A 68 2.01 6.32 -15.71
CA GLU A 68 1.26 6.98 -16.80
C GLU A 68 -0.13 7.48 -16.40
N ARG A 69 -0.72 6.86 -15.38
CA ARG A 69 -2.04 7.23 -14.84
C ARG A 69 -1.99 8.39 -13.83
N TYR A 70 -0.81 8.93 -13.52
CA TYR A 70 -0.58 9.97 -12.53
C TYR A 70 0.26 11.09 -13.18
N PRO A 71 -0.39 12.21 -13.59
CA PRO A 71 0.29 13.28 -14.30
C PRO A 71 1.41 13.90 -13.44
N ASN A 72 2.44 14.42 -14.10
CA ASN A 72 3.61 15.08 -13.49
C ASN A 72 4.61 14.18 -12.75
N GLN A 73 4.61 12.86 -13.02
CA GLN A 73 5.62 11.93 -12.49
C GLN A 73 6.64 11.59 -13.59
N PRO A 74 7.82 12.24 -13.62
CA PRO A 74 8.84 11.97 -14.64
C PRO A 74 9.38 10.55 -14.46
N PRO A 75 9.78 9.84 -15.54
CA PRO A 75 10.32 8.50 -15.41
C PRO A 75 11.51 8.43 -14.43
N GLN A 76 11.56 7.39 -13.61
CA GLN A 76 12.65 7.17 -12.64
C GLN A 76 13.27 5.79 -12.83
N LYS A 77 14.54 5.64 -12.47
CA LYS A 77 15.17 4.31 -12.35
C LYS A 77 14.68 3.64 -11.08
N LEU A 78 14.19 2.41 -11.19
CA LEU A 78 13.66 1.67 -10.05
C LEU A 78 14.20 0.25 -10.01
N LEU A 79 14.77 -0.10 -8.86
CA LEU A 79 14.97 -1.47 -8.43
C LEU A 79 13.70 -1.95 -7.72
N THR A 80 13.02 -2.91 -8.33
CA THR A 80 11.84 -3.54 -7.75
C THR A 80 12.18 -4.92 -7.18
N ILE A 81 11.67 -5.22 -5.99
CA ILE A 81 11.80 -6.53 -5.36
C ILE A 81 10.39 -7.04 -5.04
N ARG A 82 9.96 -8.06 -5.78
CA ARG A 82 8.58 -8.57 -5.76
C ARG A 82 8.49 -9.87 -4.95
N PHE A 83 7.77 -9.84 -3.83
CA PHE A 83 7.55 -11.03 -3.01
C PHE A 83 6.25 -11.75 -3.41
N LEU A 84 6.36 -12.89 -4.10
CA LEU A 84 5.19 -13.69 -4.49
C LEU A 84 4.61 -14.53 -3.35
N GLY A 85 5.42 -14.79 -2.32
CA GLY A 85 5.05 -15.55 -1.11
C GLY A 85 4.65 -14.66 0.07
N GLN A 86 4.56 -15.24 1.27
CA GLN A 86 4.21 -14.53 2.48
C GLN A 86 5.30 -13.57 2.94
N ILE A 87 4.93 -12.30 3.17
CA ILE A 87 5.75 -11.39 3.99
C ILE A 87 5.28 -11.56 5.42
N VAL A 88 6.01 -12.37 6.19
CA VAL A 88 5.70 -12.65 7.61
C VAL A 88 5.93 -11.41 8.48
N ARG A 89 6.87 -10.55 8.08
CA ARG A 89 7.32 -9.36 8.83
C ARG A 89 7.23 -8.10 7.97
N PRO A 90 6.03 -7.52 7.78
CA PRO A 90 5.85 -6.26 7.04
C PRO A 90 6.69 -5.11 7.64
N ASP A 91 6.87 -5.11 8.95
CA ASP A 91 7.72 -4.17 9.70
C ASP A 91 9.19 -4.18 9.25
N ALA A 92 9.68 -5.31 8.71
CA ALA A 92 11.05 -5.44 8.23
C ALA A 92 11.29 -4.80 6.85
N LEU A 93 10.24 -4.49 6.08
CA LEU A 93 10.38 -3.99 4.71
C LEU A 93 11.12 -2.65 4.65
N ASN A 94 10.74 -1.69 5.48
CA ASN A 94 11.33 -0.36 5.46
C ASN A 94 12.82 -0.35 5.86
N PRO A 95 13.24 -1.00 6.97
CA PRO A 95 14.67 -1.13 7.29
C PRO A 95 15.50 -1.80 6.20
N VAL A 96 14.97 -2.85 5.54
CA VAL A 96 15.67 -3.55 4.45
C VAL A 96 15.79 -2.66 3.21
N MET A 97 14.71 -2.00 2.83
CA MET A 97 14.70 -1.05 1.71
C MET A 97 15.75 0.05 1.90
N LEU A 98 15.84 0.64 3.09
CA LEU A 98 16.83 1.69 3.38
C LEU A 98 18.27 1.16 3.31
N LYS A 99 18.52 -0.08 3.74
CA LYS A 99 19.85 -0.71 3.60
C LYS A 99 20.21 -0.95 2.14
N ILE A 100 19.26 -1.41 1.32
CA ILE A 100 19.46 -1.61 -0.12
C ILE A 100 19.71 -0.28 -0.82
N GLN A 101 18.94 0.78 -0.50
CA GLN A 101 19.18 2.12 -1.02
C GLN A 101 20.60 2.58 -0.68
N LYS A 102 21.03 2.41 0.58
CA LYS A 102 22.40 2.77 0.99
C LYS A 102 23.48 1.96 0.24
N THR A 103 23.24 0.68 -0.06
CA THR A 103 24.16 -0.11 -0.90
C THR A 103 24.29 0.47 -2.30
N LEU A 104 23.19 0.89 -2.92
CA LEU A 104 23.18 1.53 -4.24
C LEU A 104 23.88 2.91 -4.19
N ASP A 105 23.63 3.69 -3.15
CA ASP A 105 24.26 5.01 -3.00
C ASP A 105 25.79 4.88 -2.90
N ASN A 106 26.30 3.90 -2.13
CA ASN A 106 27.74 3.70 -1.91
C ASN A 106 28.54 3.37 -3.19
N ILE A 107 27.88 2.95 -4.26
CA ILE A 107 28.50 2.58 -5.53
C ILE A 107 28.21 3.58 -6.66
N GLY A 108 27.57 4.71 -6.34
CA GLY A 108 27.25 5.76 -7.31
C GLY A 108 25.92 5.57 -8.05
N CYS A 109 25.03 4.69 -7.58
CA CYS A 109 23.68 4.51 -8.12
C CYS A 109 22.62 5.31 -7.35
N GLU A 110 22.94 6.55 -6.97
CA GLU A 110 22.09 7.43 -6.13
C GLU A 110 20.75 7.81 -6.78
N ASP A 111 20.68 7.72 -8.11
CA ASP A 111 19.48 8.01 -8.90
C ASP A 111 18.53 6.82 -9.04
N VAL A 112 18.92 5.65 -8.52
CA VAL A 112 18.09 4.45 -8.49
C VAL A 112 17.26 4.42 -7.21
N ARG A 113 15.94 4.35 -7.36
CA ARG A 113 15.00 4.15 -6.24
C ARG A 113 14.75 2.66 -6.00
N VAL A 114 14.24 2.33 -4.82
CA VAL A 114 13.92 0.98 -4.38
C VAL A 114 12.42 0.87 -4.11
N ASP A 115 11.77 -0.19 -4.61
CA ASP A 115 10.38 -0.53 -4.32
C ASP A 115 10.28 -2.02 -3.97
N ILE A 116 10.09 -2.31 -2.68
CA ILE A 116 9.90 -3.66 -2.16
C ILE A 116 8.41 -3.86 -1.91
N TYR A 117 7.80 -4.88 -2.50
CA TYR A 117 6.36 -5.10 -2.30
C TYR A 117 5.90 -6.54 -2.52
N ASN A 118 4.71 -6.85 -2.00
CA ASN A 118 3.97 -8.06 -2.36
C ASN A 118 2.86 -7.75 -3.37
N PRO A 119 2.92 -8.23 -4.64
CA PRO A 119 1.90 -7.92 -5.65
C PRO A 119 0.49 -8.46 -5.35
N ARG A 120 0.36 -9.44 -4.45
CA ARG A 120 -0.93 -10.04 -4.07
C ARG A 120 -1.57 -9.36 -2.87
N LEU A 121 -0.75 -8.90 -1.92
CA LEU A 121 -1.22 -8.33 -0.65
C LEU A 121 -1.30 -6.81 -0.69
N ARG A 122 -0.48 -6.16 -1.54
CA ARG A 122 -0.55 -4.72 -1.74
C ARG A 122 -1.90 -4.37 -2.36
N TRP A 123 -2.62 -3.49 -1.68
CA TRP A 123 -3.89 -2.93 -2.11
C TRP A 123 -4.88 -3.90 -2.80
N ASN A 124 -5.05 -5.10 -2.26
CA ASN A 124 -6.17 -5.98 -2.59
C ASN A 124 -6.60 -6.76 -1.34
N PRO A 125 -7.15 -6.10 -0.30
CA PRO A 125 -7.57 -6.81 0.87
C PRO A 125 -8.76 -7.69 0.53
N LEU A 126 -8.80 -8.85 1.19
CA LEU A 126 -9.98 -9.68 1.17
C LEU A 126 -10.99 -9.12 2.16
N PHE A 127 -12.25 -9.17 1.74
CA PHE A 127 -13.39 -8.79 2.57
C PHE A 127 -14.03 -10.06 3.10
N PHE A 128 -14.18 -10.14 4.42
CA PHE A 128 -14.90 -11.20 5.10
C PHE A 128 -16.14 -10.63 5.77
N ASP A 129 -17.17 -11.44 5.90
CA ASP A 129 -18.39 -11.04 6.59
C ASP A 129 -18.15 -10.92 8.09
N VAL A 130 -18.54 -9.80 8.68
CA VAL A 130 -18.54 -9.62 10.13
C VAL A 130 -19.89 -10.11 10.68
N PRO A 131 -19.92 -11.06 11.63
CA PRO A 131 -21.16 -11.53 12.23
C PRO A 131 -21.97 -10.38 12.85
N SER A 132 -23.30 -10.41 12.71
CA SER A 132 -24.19 -9.39 13.30
C SER A 132 -24.16 -9.36 14.83
N SER A 133 -23.70 -10.44 15.46
CA SER A 133 -23.46 -10.51 16.90
C SER A 133 -22.21 -9.74 17.35
N HIS A 134 -21.27 -9.45 16.44
CA HIS A 134 -20.01 -8.78 16.74
C HIS A 134 -20.25 -7.34 17.22
N PRO A 135 -19.64 -6.88 18.33
CA PRO A 135 -19.84 -5.53 18.87
C PRO A 135 -19.58 -4.41 17.84
N ALA A 136 -18.52 -4.56 17.04
CA ALA A 136 -18.17 -3.60 16.00
C ALA A 136 -19.23 -3.49 14.89
N HIS A 137 -19.88 -4.61 14.53
CA HIS A 137 -20.96 -4.61 13.53
C HIS A 137 -22.17 -3.82 14.07
N LYS A 138 -22.55 -4.05 15.33
CA LYS A 138 -23.65 -3.32 15.98
C LYS A 138 -23.36 -1.81 16.01
N ALA A 139 -22.16 -1.43 16.45
CA ALA A 139 -21.74 -0.03 16.49
C ALA A 139 -21.74 0.61 15.09
N PHE A 140 -21.30 -0.10 14.05
CA PHE A 140 -21.40 0.38 12.67
C PHE A 140 -22.85 0.64 12.26
N ASN A 141 -23.77 -0.30 12.54
CA ASN A 141 -25.18 -0.14 12.19
C ASN A 141 -25.83 1.05 12.90
N GLU A 142 -25.49 1.29 14.16
CA GLU A 142 -25.96 2.44 14.94
C GLU A 142 -25.43 3.78 14.38
N ARG A 143 -24.23 3.79 13.80
CA ARG A 143 -23.56 5.00 13.28
C ARG A 143 -23.68 5.18 11.77
N LYS A 144 -24.24 4.23 11.05
CA LYS A 144 -24.21 4.17 9.58
C LYS A 144 -24.70 5.45 8.89
N GLU A 145 -25.82 6.03 9.35
CA GLU A 145 -26.36 7.26 8.77
C GLU A 145 -25.48 8.48 9.07
N TRP A 146 -24.88 8.54 10.26
CA TRP A 146 -23.90 9.57 10.58
C TRP A 146 -22.63 9.43 9.71
N ILE A 147 -22.11 8.21 9.52
CA ILE A 147 -20.96 7.95 8.63
C ILE A 147 -21.29 8.42 7.22
N ARG A 148 -22.49 8.11 6.71
CA ARG A 148 -22.96 8.62 5.42
C ARG A 148 -22.99 10.14 5.38
N GLY A 149 -23.48 10.79 6.44
CA GLY A 149 -23.46 12.25 6.57
C GLY A 149 -22.05 12.86 6.58
N VAL A 150 -21.05 12.15 7.10
CA VAL A 150 -19.63 12.55 7.06
C VAL A 150 -19.02 12.35 5.66
N VAL A 151 -19.35 11.25 5.00
CA VAL A 151 -18.78 10.84 3.71
C VAL A 151 -19.40 11.61 2.54
N GLN A 152 -20.72 11.77 2.52
CA GLN A 152 -21.48 12.29 1.38
C GLN A 152 -21.07 13.70 0.94
N PRO A 153 -20.80 14.68 1.83
CA PRO A 153 -20.38 16.02 1.41
C PRO A 153 -19.03 16.05 0.68
N ARG A 154 -18.19 15.02 0.88
CA ARG A 154 -16.81 14.95 0.37
C ARG A 154 -16.66 14.00 -0.81
N LEU A 155 -17.44 12.92 -0.80
CA LEU A 155 -17.32 11.79 -1.72
C LEU A 155 -18.63 11.48 -2.49
N GLY A 156 -19.68 12.26 -2.28
CA GLY A 156 -20.98 12.06 -2.91
C GLY A 156 -21.62 10.73 -2.53
N SER A 157 -22.19 10.02 -3.50
CA SER A 157 -22.83 8.71 -3.29
C SER A 157 -21.83 7.54 -3.21
N ALA A 158 -20.67 7.76 -2.60
CA ALA A 158 -19.65 6.72 -2.43
C ALA A 158 -20.23 5.54 -1.61
N PRO A 159 -20.13 4.30 -2.10
CA PRO A 159 -20.57 3.14 -1.34
C PRO A 159 -19.80 3.00 -0.01
N VAL A 160 -20.55 2.81 1.08
CA VAL A 160 -20.02 2.52 2.42
C VAL A 160 -20.50 1.14 2.84
N LYS A 161 -19.59 0.26 3.21
CA LYS A 161 -19.89 -1.08 3.76
C LYS A 161 -19.05 -1.35 5.00
N PHE A 162 -19.45 -2.36 5.76
CA PHE A 162 -18.68 -2.86 6.89
C PHE A 162 -18.25 -4.29 6.60
N ALA A 163 -16.97 -4.58 6.75
CA ALA A 163 -16.38 -5.87 6.46
C ALA A 163 -15.13 -6.07 7.30
N ASP A 164 -14.79 -7.32 7.56
CA ASP A 164 -13.48 -7.68 8.06
C ASP A 164 -12.49 -7.58 6.90
N VAL A 165 -11.47 -6.73 7.05
CA VAL A 165 -10.48 -6.47 6.02
C VAL A 165 -9.16 -7.07 6.45
N GLY A 166 -8.57 -7.90 5.59
CA GLY A 166 -7.29 -8.50 5.87
C GLY A 166 -6.83 -9.47 4.78
N TRP A 167 -5.78 -10.20 5.08
CA TRP A 167 -5.28 -11.23 4.16
C TRP A 167 -6.14 -12.49 4.24
N HIS A 168 -6.41 -12.99 5.43
CA HIS A 168 -7.28 -14.14 5.63
C HIS A 168 -8.16 -13.93 6.84
N GLN A 169 -9.23 -14.70 6.95
CA GLN A 169 -10.24 -14.52 8.01
C GLN A 169 -9.66 -14.51 9.44
N LYS A 170 -8.55 -15.23 9.71
CA LYS A 170 -7.90 -15.21 11.03
C LYS A 170 -7.01 -13.98 11.33
N ALA A 171 -6.76 -13.13 10.35
CA ALA A 171 -5.88 -11.96 10.43
C ALA A 171 -6.55 -10.80 9.67
N CYS A 172 -7.78 -10.51 10.07
CA CYS A 172 -8.58 -9.41 9.56
C CYS A 172 -8.95 -8.48 10.72
N THR A 173 -9.30 -7.25 10.38
CA THR A 173 -9.79 -6.25 11.34
C THR A 173 -11.15 -5.74 10.86
N PRO A 174 -12.11 -5.52 11.75
CA PRO A 174 -13.39 -4.91 11.38
C PRO A 174 -13.17 -3.50 10.83
N CYS A 175 -13.61 -3.24 9.60
CA CYS A 175 -13.37 -1.95 8.94
C CYS A 175 -14.65 -1.34 8.37
N VAL A 176 -14.74 -0.01 8.49
CA VAL A 176 -15.58 0.81 7.61
C VAL A 176 -14.87 0.96 6.27
N VAL A 177 -15.45 0.37 5.24
CA VAL A 177 -14.89 0.35 3.89
C VAL A 177 -15.65 1.35 3.02
N ILE A 178 -14.92 2.31 2.46
CA ILE A 178 -15.47 3.34 1.56
C ILE A 178 -14.89 3.13 0.18
N LEU A 179 -15.75 2.93 -0.82
CA LEU A 179 -15.34 2.82 -2.21
C LEU A 179 -15.26 4.21 -2.85
N VAL A 180 -14.07 4.60 -3.28
CA VAL A 180 -13.73 5.95 -3.71
C VAL A 180 -13.42 5.95 -5.21
N ARG A 181 -13.90 6.95 -5.96
CA ARG A 181 -13.49 7.12 -7.36
C ARG A 181 -11.98 7.35 -7.45
N ARG A 182 -11.34 6.76 -8.45
CA ARG A 182 -9.90 6.95 -8.69
C ARG A 182 -9.53 8.42 -8.86
N LEU A 183 -8.30 8.76 -8.49
CA LEU A 183 -7.75 10.12 -8.54
C LEU A 183 -8.52 11.16 -7.72
N THR A 184 -9.53 10.75 -6.93
CA THR A 184 -10.16 11.67 -5.97
C THR A 184 -9.10 12.18 -5.04
N GLU A 185 -9.10 13.48 -4.77
CA GLU A 185 -8.17 14.12 -3.85
C GLU A 185 -8.88 14.62 -2.61
N LEU A 186 -8.38 14.21 -1.44
CA LEU A 186 -8.86 14.69 -0.14
C LEU A 186 -7.71 14.71 0.87
N ARG A 187 -8.02 15.23 2.06
CA ARG A 187 -7.25 14.99 3.28
C ARG A 187 -7.74 13.67 3.90
N TRP A 188 -7.27 12.54 3.37
CA TRP A 188 -7.74 11.20 3.75
C TRP A 188 -7.56 10.89 5.24
N ALA A 189 -6.43 11.30 5.81
CA ALA A 189 -6.16 11.13 7.24
C ALA A 189 -7.19 11.86 8.12
N ASP A 190 -7.61 13.07 7.72
CA ASP A 190 -8.63 13.85 8.42
C ASP A 190 -9.99 13.15 8.36
N LEU A 191 -10.39 12.68 7.17
CA LEU A 191 -11.64 11.94 6.99
C LEU A 191 -11.64 10.62 7.78
N ARG A 192 -10.53 9.87 7.78
CA ARG A 192 -10.36 8.66 8.59
C ARG A 192 -10.53 8.98 10.08
N LYS A 193 -9.86 10.03 10.57
CA LYS A 193 -9.95 10.45 11.97
C LYS A 193 -11.36 10.88 12.36
N GLU A 194 -12.04 11.61 11.48
CA GLU A 194 -13.43 12.04 11.70
C GLU A 194 -14.36 10.84 11.82
N ILE A 195 -14.29 9.86 10.91
CA ILE A 195 -15.10 8.63 10.96
C ILE A 195 -14.80 7.83 12.24
N LEU A 196 -13.52 7.64 12.58
CA LEU A 196 -13.11 6.90 13.78
C LEU A 196 -13.59 7.56 15.08
N ALA A 197 -13.72 8.90 15.10
CA ALA A 197 -14.25 9.61 16.26
C ALA A 197 -15.74 9.29 16.56
N GLY A 198 -16.46 8.67 15.61
CA GLY A 198 -17.84 8.20 15.82
C GLY A 198 -17.95 6.89 16.62
N PHE A 199 -16.82 6.22 16.88
CA PHE A 199 -16.76 4.93 17.57
C PHE A 199 -16.10 5.04 18.95
N SER A 200 -16.41 4.08 19.84
CA SER A 200 -15.69 3.96 21.11
C SER A 200 -14.24 3.53 20.87
N LYS A 201 -13.31 4.03 21.69
CA LYS A 201 -11.88 3.65 21.63
C LYS A 201 -11.65 2.18 21.98
N ASP A 202 -12.59 1.55 22.69
CA ASP A 202 -12.50 0.14 23.08
C ASP A 202 -12.93 -0.81 21.95
N LEU A 203 -13.42 -0.28 20.83
CA LEU A 203 -13.76 -1.05 19.64
C LEU A 203 -12.60 -0.99 18.65
N GLU A 204 -12.04 -2.15 18.32
CA GLU A 204 -11.07 -2.31 17.25
C GLU A 204 -11.76 -2.18 15.88
N ILE A 205 -12.00 -0.93 15.46
CA ILE A 205 -12.56 -0.58 14.15
C ILE A 205 -11.54 0.26 13.38
N GLU A 206 -11.34 -0.10 12.13
CA GLU A 206 -10.48 0.61 11.19
C GLU A 206 -11.29 1.24 10.04
N VAL A 207 -10.64 2.11 9.25
CA VAL A 207 -11.26 2.77 8.09
C VAL A 207 -10.38 2.64 6.87
N GLU A 208 -10.96 2.13 5.78
CA GLU A 208 -10.25 1.82 4.55
C GLU A 208 -10.90 2.50 3.34
N PHE A 209 -10.08 3.17 2.52
CA PHE A 209 -10.53 3.90 1.32
C PHE A 209 -10.11 3.18 0.04
N ILE A 210 -10.98 2.33 -0.50
CA ILE A 210 -10.65 1.49 -1.66
C ILE A 210 -10.89 2.28 -2.96
N PRO A 211 -9.88 2.47 -3.82
CA PRO A 211 -10.08 3.01 -5.15
C PRO A 211 -10.92 2.03 -5.97
N ARG A 212 -12.06 2.49 -6.50
CA ARG A 212 -12.90 1.71 -7.40
C ARG A 212 -12.42 1.88 -8.82
N TRP A 213 -12.04 0.78 -9.46
CA TRP A 213 -11.93 0.72 -10.91
C TRP A 213 -13.36 0.69 -11.46
N ASP A 214 -13.84 1.83 -11.92
CA ASP A 214 -15.07 1.86 -12.68
C ASP A 214 -14.82 1.03 -13.94
N ALA A 215 -15.67 0.02 -14.18
CA ALA A 215 -15.65 -0.82 -15.37
C ALA A 215 -16.09 -0.03 -16.60
#